data_AF-A0A2Z2HR81-F1
#
_entry.id   AF-A0A2Z2HR81-F1
#
_cell.length_a   1.000
_cell.length_b   1.000
_cell.length_c   1.000
_cell.angle_alpha   90.00
_cell.angle_beta   90.00
_cell.angle_gamma   90.00
#
_symmetry.space_group_name_H-M   'P 1'
#
loop_
_entity.id
_entity.type
_entity.pdbx_description
1 polymer ?
#
loop_
_entity_poly.entity_id
_entity_poly.type
_entity_poly.pdbx_seq_one_letter_code
_entity_poly.pdbx_strand_id
1 'polypeptide(L)'
;MNRKPARWMCTLDERILEYLEEEGWSTPKLISQRMKFNASRGRVEERCEMLAQVGLIVPIYEGSEMYELTGDGRDYLVGGVDVELRPRPSPDAIRG
;
A
#
# COMPACT_ATOMS: atom_id res chain seq x y z
N MET A 1 18.37 6.12 4.89
CA MET A 1 18.26 5.95 3.42
C MET A 1 17.09 6.78 2.91
N ASN A 2 17.10 7.19 1.65
CA ASN A 2 16.04 8.01 1.06
C ASN A 2 15.09 7.12 0.26
N ARG A 3 13.80 7.09 0.62
CA ARG A 3 12.77 6.37 -0.14
C ARG A 3 12.56 7.03 -1.51
N LYS A 4 12.12 6.25 -2.49
CA LYS A 4 11.94 6.69 -3.89
C LYS A 4 10.46 6.53 -4.30
N PRO A 5 9.55 7.35 -3.75
CA PRO A 5 8.13 7.28 -4.06
C PRO A 5 7.87 7.68 -5.51
N ALA A 6 6.87 7.06 -6.12
CA ALA A 6 6.35 7.50 -7.40
C ALA A 6 5.49 8.77 -7.25
N ARG A 7 5.35 9.56 -8.31
CA ARG A 7 4.56 10.81 -8.31
C ARG A 7 3.07 10.64 -7.96
N TRP A 8 2.54 9.43 -8.13
CA TRP A 8 1.15 9.11 -7.79
C TRP A 8 0.97 8.71 -6.31
N MET A 9 2.07 8.42 -5.61
CA MET A 9 2.05 8.11 -4.19
C MET A 9 1.81 9.36 -3.37
N CYS A 10 1.23 9.18 -2.18
CA CYS A 10 0.96 10.21 -1.21
C CYS A 10 1.40 9.73 0.18
N THR A 11 1.43 10.63 1.16
CA THR A 11 1.86 10.30 2.53
C THR A 11 1.07 9.15 3.15
N LEU A 12 -0.18 8.93 2.73
CA LEU A 12 -0.97 7.81 3.22
C LEU A 12 -0.39 6.45 2.81
N ASP A 13 0.20 6.35 1.61
CA ASP A 13 0.78 5.09 1.14
C ASP A 13 1.98 4.69 2.00
N GLU A 14 2.85 5.64 2.30
CA GLU A 14 3.98 5.43 3.21
C GLU A 14 3.51 4.89 4.56
N ARG A 15 2.43 5.47 5.10
CA ARG A 15 1.88 5.06 6.40
C ARG A 15 1.24 3.69 6.36
N ILE A 16 0.62 3.31 5.23
CA ILE A 16 0.11 1.96 5.02
C ILE A 16 1.26 0.95 5.05
N LEU A 17 2.33 1.21 4.28
CA LEU A 17 3.48 0.30 4.19
C LEU A 17 4.20 0.15 5.54
N GLU A 18 4.43 1.26 6.25
CA GLU A 18 5.04 1.24 7.59
C GLU A 18 4.17 0.48 8.60
N TYR A 19 2.85 0.67 8.55
CA TYR A 19 1.93 -0.01 9.45
C TYR A 19 1.85 -1.52 9.17
N LEU A 20 1.88 -1.92 7.91
CA LEU A 20 1.93 -3.34 7.53
C LEU A 20 3.25 -3.99 7.92
N GLU A 21 4.38 -3.26 7.89
CA GLU A 21 5.65 -3.77 8.42
C GLU A 21 5.61 -3.99 9.93
N GLU A 22 4.95 -3.09 10.68
CA GLU A 22 4.83 -3.18 12.14
C GLU A 22 3.89 -4.31 12.58
N GLU A 23 2.72 -4.44 11.95
CA GLU A 23 1.66 -5.38 12.37
C GLU A 23 1.70 -6.72 11.62
N GLY A 24 2.48 -6.81 10.53
CA GLY A 24 2.54 -7.97 9.63
C GLY A 24 1.42 -7.98 8.58
N TRP A 25 0.16 -7.89 9.01
CA TRP A 25 -0.99 -7.80 8.10
C TRP A 25 -2.10 -6.93 8.67
N SER A 26 -2.97 -6.40 7.80
CA SER A 26 -4.16 -5.67 8.26
C SER A 26 -5.22 -5.55 7.17
N THR A 27 -6.40 -5.03 7.55
CA THR A 27 -7.49 -4.69 6.61
C THR A 27 -7.58 -3.17 6.42
N PRO A 28 -8.11 -2.67 5.28
CA PRO A 28 -8.38 -1.24 5.10
C PRO A 28 -9.21 -0.63 6.23
N LYS A 29 -10.14 -1.40 6.81
CA LYS A 29 -10.93 -0.98 7.97
C LYS A 29 -10.04 -0.70 9.18
N LEU A 30 -9.19 -1.65 9.57
CA LEU A 30 -8.31 -1.50 10.74
C LEU A 30 -7.26 -0.40 10.52
N ILE A 31 -6.65 -0.35 9.32
CA ILE A 31 -5.72 0.71 8.93
C ILE A 31 -6.40 2.08 9.08
N SER A 32 -7.62 2.26 8.55
CA SER A 32 -8.33 3.54 8.65
C SER A 32 -8.63 3.96 10.10
N GLN A 33 -8.90 2.99 10.97
CA GLN A 33 -9.12 3.22 12.40
C GLN A 33 -7.83 3.60 13.14
N ARG A 34 -6.68 3.12 12.69
CA ARG A 34 -5.36 3.49 13.21
C ARG A 34 -4.94 4.89 12.76
N MET A 35 -5.23 5.23 11.50
CA MET A 35 -4.82 6.46 10.82
C MET A 35 -5.77 7.66 11.04
N LYS A 36 -6.51 7.69 12.17
CA LYS A 36 -7.58 8.66 12.47
C LYS A 36 -7.21 10.08 12.00
N PHE A 37 -8.16 10.74 11.33
CA PHE A 37 -8.07 12.07 10.69
C PHE A 37 -7.36 12.16 9.32
N ASN A 38 -6.62 11.13 8.87
CA ASN A 38 -5.87 11.19 7.61
C ASN A 38 -6.58 10.58 6.39
N ALA A 39 -7.53 9.64 6.59
CA ALA A 39 -8.22 8.98 5.48
C ALA A 39 -9.52 8.27 5.92
N SER A 40 -10.51 8.22 5.02
CA SER A 40 -11.68 7.34 5.15
C SER A 40 -11.30 5.89 4.79
N ARG A 41 -12.10 4.90 5.22
CA ARG A 41 -11.93 3.49 4.82
C ARG A 41 -11.80 3.35 3.30
N GLY A 42 -12.72 3.94 2.54
CA GLY A 42 -12.72 3.81 1.07
C GLY A 42 -11.46 4.40 0.43
N ARG A 43 -10.90 5.48 0.99
CA ARG A 43 -9.60 6.01 0.53
C ARG A 43 -8.47 5.04 0.84
N VAL A 44 -8.44 4.43 2.03
CA VAL A 44 -7.43 3.43 2.39
C VAL A 44 -7.51 2.21 1.49
N GLU A 45 -8.72 1.76 1.18
CA GLU A 45 -9.01 0.64 0.28
C GLU A 45 -8.47 0.91 -1.13
N GLU A 46 -8.80 2.06 -1.72
CA GLU A 46 -8.23 2.52 -3.00
C GLU A 46 -6.70 2.55 -2.99
N ARG A 47 -6.08 3.01 -1.88
CA ARG A 47 -4.61 3.01 -1.76
C ARG A 47 -4.02 1.62 -1.66
N CYS A 48 -4.65 0.71 -0.89
CA CYS A 48 -4.20 -0.68 -0.80
C CYS A 48 -4.23 -1.35 -2.17
N GLU A 49 -5.31 -1.16 -2.93
CA GLU A 49 -5.45 -1.64 -4.30
C GLU A 49 -4.33 -1.13 -5.22
N MET A 50 -4.07 0.19 -5.20
CA MET A 50 -2.99 0.77 -6.01
C MET A 50 -1.60 0.26 -5.61
N LEU A 51 -1.33 0.09 -4.32
CA LEU A 51 -0.08 -0.47 -3.81
C LEU A 51 0.09 -1.95 -4.17
N ALA A 52 -1.01 -2.70 -4.20
CA ALA A 52 -1.00 -4.10 -4.63
C ALA A 52 -0.69 -4.23 -6.12
N GLN A 53 -1.24 -3.34 -6.97
CA GLN A 53 -0.96 -3.33 -8.42
C GLN A 53 0.52 -3.12 -8.75
N VAL A 54 1.27 -2.36 -7.93
CA VAL A 54 2.72 -2.17 -8.11
C VAL A 54 3.56 -3.19 -7.35
N GLY A 55 2.93 -4.11 -6.62
CA GLY A 55 3.58 -5.21 -5.92
C GLY A 55 4.24 -4.84 -4.60
N LEU A 56 3.86 -3.71 -3.96
CA LEU A 56 4.39 -3.32 -2.65
C LEU A 56 3.66 -4.01 -1.49
N ILE A 57 2.39 -4.34 -1.69
CA ILE A 57 1.58 -5.16 -0.77
C ILE A 57 0.88 -6.26 -1.54
N VAL A 58 0.34 -7.26 -0.86
CA VAL A 58 -0.43 -8.36 -1.48
C VAL A 58 -1.56 -8.81 -0.57
N PRO A 59 -2.72 -9.23 -1.10
CA PRO A 59 -3.71 -9.94 -0.30
C PRO A 59 -3.12 -11.24 0.25
N ILE A 60 -3.36 -11.56 1.52
CA ILE A 60 -2.81 -12.78 2.15
C ILE A 60 -3.36 -14.08 1.52
N TYR A 61 -4.51 -14.00 0.86
CA TYR A 61 -5.08 -15.05 0.00
C TYR A 61 -6.02 -14.40 -1.03
N GLU A 62 -6.34 -15.13 -2.10
CA GLU A 62 -7.19 -14.65 -3.19
C GLU A 62 -8.61 -14.26 -2.69
N GLY A 63 -9.05 -13.03 -2.99
CA GLY A 63 -10.33 -12.49 -2.53
C GLY A 63 -10.33 -11.97 -1.08
N SER A 64 -9.18 -11.93 -0.41
CA SER A 64 -9.05 -11.35 0.93
C SER A 64 -9.05 -9.82 0.92
N GLU A 65 -9.68 -9.20 1.92
CA GLU A 65 -9.49 -7.78 2.25
C GLU A 65 -8.27 -7.55 3.18
N MET A 66 -7.54 -8.60 3.56
CA MET A 66 -6.36 -8.52 4.41
C MET A 66 -5.10 -8.45 3.54
N TYR A 67 -4.29 -7.43 3.76
CA TYR A 67 -3.04 -7.19 3.05
C TYR A 67 -1.83 -7.39 3.95
N GLU A 68 -0.73 -7.85 3.38
CA GLU A 68 0.59 -7.90 3.99
C GLU A 68 1.63 -7.23 3.09
N LEU A 69 2.78 -6.87 3.67
CA LEU A 69 3.88 -6.25 2.96
C LEU A 69 4.70 -7.28 2.16
N THR A 70 5.01 -6.99 0.90
CA THR A 70 5.86 -7.85 0.08
C THR A 70 7.35 -7.64 0.37
N GLY A 71 8.22 -8.46 -0.24
CA GLY A 71 9.67 -8.21 -0.23
C GLY A 71 10.02 -6.84 -0.85
N ASP A 72 9.43 -6.53 -2.00
CA ASP A 72 9.61 -5.22 -2.65
C ASP A 72 9.10 -4.06 -1.78
N GLY A 73 8.02 -4.27 -1.02
CA GLY A 73 7.52 -3.32 -0.03
C GLY A 73 8.53 -3.02 1.08
N ARG A 74 9.18 -4.07 1.63
CA ARG A 74 10.26 -3.90 2.63
C ARG A 74 11.47 -3.19 2.04
N ASP A 75 11.90 -3.62 0.85
CA ASP A 75 13.03 -3.00 0.15
C ASP A 75 12.75 -1.53 -0.18
N TYR A 76 11.51 -1.19 -0.53
CA TYR A 76 11.07 0.19 -0.69
C TYR A 76 11.25 1.01 0.60
N LEU A 77 10.82 0.50 1.76
CA LEU A 77 10.91 1.21 3.03
C LEU A 77 12.35 1.56 3.43
N VAL A 78 13.32 0.77 2.98
CA VAL A 78 14.78 1.00 3.16
C VAL A 78 15.45 1.70 1.97
N GLY A 79 14.70 2.07 0.92
CA GLY A 79 15.19 2.82 -0.24
C GLY A 79 15.84 1.98 -1.35
N GLY A 80 15.64 0.66 -1.34
CA GLY A 80 16.12 -0.29 -2.34
C GLY A 80 15.28 -0.33 -3.62
N VAL A 81 14.00 0.05 -3.56
CA VAL A 81 13.08 0.08 -4.72
C VAL A 81 12.75 1.51 -5.11
N ASP A 82 12.79 1.78 -6.42
CA ASP A 82 12.27 2.99 -7.05
C ASP A 82 10.88 2.69 -7.64
N VAL A 83 9.82 3.25 -7.05
CA VAL A 83 8.44 2.95 -7.43
C VAL A 83 8.06 3.64 -8.74
N GLU A 84 8.74 4.72 -9.14
CA GLU A 84 8.46 5.42 -10.41
C GLU A 84 8.81 4.53 -11.62
N LEU A 85 9.64 3.49 -11.43
CA LEU A 85 9.99 2.51 -12.47
C LEU A 85 8.93 1.39 -12.65
N ARG A 86 7.91 1.32 -11.79
CA ARG A 86 6.82 0.34 -11.89
C ARG A 86 5.73 0.83 -12.86
N PRO A 87 4.96 -0.06 -13.50
CA PRO A 87 3.77 0.32 -14.24
C PRO A 87 2.84 1.17 -13.37
N ARG A 88 2.32 2.28 -13.90
CA ARG A 88 1.45 3.17 -13.14
C ARG A 88 0.16 2.43 -12.78
N PRO A 89 -0.24 2.38 -11.50
CA PRO A 89 -1.49 1.74 -11.11
C PRO A 89 -2.70 2.55 -11.62
N SER A 90 -3.80 1.84 -11.86
CA SER A 90 -5.09 2.40 -12.24
C SER A 90 -6.18 1.88 -11.29
N PRO A 91 -6.85 2.74 -10.52
CA PRO A 91 -8.00 2.34 -9.70
C PRO A 91 -9.11 1.67 -10.52
N ASP A 92 -9.24 2.06 -11.79
CA ASP A 92 -10.31 1.57 -12.68
C ASP A 92 -10.05 0.14 -13.20
N ALA A 93 -8.82 -0.37 -13.11
CA ALA A 93 -8.48 -1.71 -13.59
C ALA A 93 -9.06 -2.84 -12.73
N ILE A 94 -9.51 -2.55 -11.50
CA ILE A 94 -10.00 -3.55 -10.53
C ILE A 94 -11.54 -3.62 -10.50
N ARG A 95 -12.23 -2.60 -11.00
CA ARG A 95 -13.71 -2.50 -10.96
C ARG A 95 -14.40 -2.99 -12.25
N GLY A 96 -13.67 -3.67 -13.12
CA GLY A 96 -14.14 -4.23 -14.39
C GLY A 96 -14.66 -5.65 -14.28
#